data_AF-A0A943K603-F1
#
_entry.id   AF-A0A943K603-F1
#
_cell.length_a   1.000
_cell.length_b   1.000
_cell.length_c   1.000
_cell.angle_alpha   90.00
_cell.angle_beta   90.00
_cell.angle_gamma   90.00
#
_symmetry.space_group_name_H-M   'P 1'
#
loop_
_entity.id
_entity.type
_entity.pdbx_description
1 polymer ?
#
loop_
_entity_poly.entity_id
_entity_poly.type
_entity_poly.pdbx_seq_one_letter_code
_entity_poly.pdbx_strand_id
1 'polypeptide(L)' 'MNAALLSSKNMCWCTPQDFFDKLNAEFGFVLDPAATDKTAKCSLYYTPETDGLSQ' A
#
# COMPACT_ATOMS: atom_id res chain seq x y z
N MET A 1 -33.65 -2.78 3.08
CA MET A 1 -32.28 -2.22 2.98
C MET A 1 -31.41 -3.24 2.25
N ASN A 2 -30.80 -2.87 1.12
CA ASN A 2 -29.97 -3.79 0.33
C ASN A 2 -28.59 -3.92 0.97
N ALA A 3 -28.25 -5.12 1.47
CA ALA A 3 -26.98 -5.42 2.15
C ALA A 3 -25.74 -5.39 1.23
N ALA A 4 -25.90 -5.11 -0.07
CA ALA A 4 -24.84 -5.18 -1.07
C ALA A 4 -23.96 -3.91 -1.16
N LEU A 5 -24.32 -2.82 -0.47
CA LEU A 5 -23.61 -1.53 -0.57
C LEU A 5 -22.45 -1.38 0.43
N LEU A 6 -22.24 -2.34 1.33
CA LEU A 6 -21.23 -2.31 2.41
C LEU A 6 -20.32 -3.55 2.40
N SER A 7 -20.11 -4.16 1.24
CA SER A 7 -19.22 -5.32 1.10
C SER A 7 -17.75 -4.89 1.03
N SER A 8 -17.15 -4.55 2.18
CA SER A 8 -15.69 -4.35 2.37
C SER A 8 -14.92 -5.67 2.44
N LYS A 9 -15.29 -6.67 1.63
CA LYS A 9 -14.75 -8.03 1.77
C LYS A 9 -13.26 -8.14 1.42
N ASN A 10 -12.77 -7.22 0.58
CA ASN A 10 -11.37 -7.16 0.17
C ASN A 10 -10.81 -5.76 0.45
N MET A 11 -10.07 -5.63 1.54
CA MET A 11 -9.31 -4.41 1.88
C MET A 11 -7.94 -4.36 1.19
N CYS A 12 -7.60 -5.35 0.35
CA CYS A 12 -6.36 -5.38 -0.43
C CYS A 12 -6.46 -4.48 -1.67
N TRP A 13 -6.51 -3.17 -1.47
CA TRP A 13 -6.33 -2.21 -2.56
C TRP A 13 -4.83 -1.98 -2.75
N CYS A 14 -4.18 -2.86 -3.52
CA CYS A 14 -2.78 -2.66 -3.91
C CYS A 14 -2.70 -1.55 -4.94
N THR A 15 -1.85 -0.55 -4.70
CA THR A 15 -1.56 0.50 -5.68
C THR A 15 -1.01 -0.13 -6.97
N PRO A 16 -1.60 0.13 -8.15
CA PRO A 16 -1.06 -0.37 -9.41
C PRO A 16 0.42 0.01 -9.59
N GLN A 17 1.23 -0.87 -10.17
CA GLN A 17 2.68 -0.63 -10.33
C GLN A 17 2.96 0.61 -11.17
N ASP A 18 2.35 0.71 -12.34
CA ASP A 18 2.52 1.83 -13.26
C ASP A 18 2.13 3.19 -12.66
N PHE A 19 1.18 3.21 -11.72
CA PHE A 19 0.77 4.45 -11.03
C PHE A 19 1.80 4.86 -9.98
N PHE A 20 2.28 3.90 -9.19
CA PHE A 20 3.35 4.14 -8.23
C PHE A 20 4.63 4.58 -8.92
N ASP A 21 5.02 3.93 -10.03
CA ASP A 21 6.27 4.24 -10.73
C ASP A 21 6.29 5.66 -11.29
N LYS A 22 5.15 6.16 -11.79
CA LYS A 22 5.01 7.56 -12.24
C LYS A 22 5.22 8.55 -11.10
N LEU A 23 4.60 8.30 -9.96
CA LEU A 23 4.76 9.16 -8.79
C LEU A 23 6.16 9.03 -8.18
N ASN A 24 6.74 7.83 -8.17
CA ASN A 24 8.08 7.59 -7.66
C ASN A 24 9.14 8.28 -8.52
N ALA A 25 8.95 8.33 -9.84
CA ALA A 25 9.83 9.08 -10.73
C ALA A 25 9.80 10.60 -10.46
N GLU A 26 8.69 11.13 -9.95
CA GLU A 26 8.51 12.56 -9.67
C GLU A 26 8.93 12.93 -8.23
N PHE A 27 8.55 12.11 -7.25
CA PHE A 27 8.73 12.39 -5.82
C PHE A 27 9.89 11.62 -5.17
N GLY A 28 10.39 10.55 -5.79
CA GLY A 28 11.50 9.74 -5.27
C GLY A 28 11.20 9.11 -3.91
N PHE A 29 10.14 8.29 -3.82
CA PHE A 29 9.75 7.66 -2.56
C PHE A 29 10.81 6.67 -2.07
N VAL A 30 11.20 6.84 -0.81
CA VAL A 30 12.16 5.96 -0.12
C VAL A 30 11.49 4.92 0.77
N LEU A 31 10.23 5.13 1.15
CA LEU A 31 9.49 4.35 2.15
C LEU A 31 8.10 3.96 1.61
N ASP A 32 7.77 2.67 1.72
CA ASP A 32 6.45 2.12 1.42
C ASP A 32 5.74 1.66 2.72
N PRO A 33 4.94 2.53 3.36
CA PRO A 33 4.40 2.27 4.69
C PRO A 33 3.25 1.26 4.72
N ALA A 34 2.80 0.74 3.57
CA ALA A 34 1.67 -0.17 3.47
C ALA A 34 1.95 -1.28 2.45
N ALA A 35 3.09 -1.96 2.62
CA ALA A 35 3.57 -3.00 1.73
C ALA A 35 3.78 -4.33 2.45
N THR A 36 3.45 -5.44 1.80
CA THR A 36 3.89 -6.76 2.26
C THR A 36 5.27 -7.08 1.69
N ASP A 37 5.98 -8.06 2.25
CA ASP A 37 7.28 -8.53 1.71
C ASP A 37 7.24 -8.87 0.21
N LYS A 38 6.06 -9.22 -0.31
CA LYS A 38 5.87 -9.59 -1.72
C LYS A 38 5.48 -8.41 -2.61
N THR A 39 5.04 -7.30 -2.03
CA THR A 39 4.50 -6.14 -2.77
C THR A 39 5.29 -4.86 -2.49
N ALA A 40 6.38 -4.94 -1.72
CA ALA A 40 7.24 -3.81 -1.39
C ALA A 40 7.75 -3.14 -2.66
N LYS A 41 7.48 -1.84 -2.79
CA LYS A 41 7.95 -1.03 -3.92
C LYS A 41 9.19 -0.21 -3.61
N CYS A 42 9.51 -0.06 -2.33
CA CYS A 42 10.68 0.64 -1.82
C CYS A 42 11.55 -0.28 -0.96
N SER A 43 12.84 0.05 -0.83
CA SER A 43 13.78 -0.69 0.02
C SER A 43 13.43 -0.61 1.51
N LEU A 44 12.84 0.49 1.95
CA LEU A 44 12.22 0.60 3.27
C LEU A 44 10.72 0.41 3.08
N TYR A 45 10.11 -0.50 3.84
CA TYR A 45 8.68 -0.72 3.81
C TYR A 45 8.18 -1.19 5.19
N TYR A 46 6.91 -0.93 5.48
CA TYR A 46 6.23 -1.49 6.66
C TYR A 46 5.21 -2.50 6.23
N THR A 47 5.28 -3.66 6.88
CA THR A 47 4.27 -4.69 6.75
C THR A 47 3.06 -4.38 7.60
N PRO A 48 1.89 -4.97 7.30
CA PRO A 48 0.70 -4.82 8.14
C PRO A 48 0.93 -5.28 9.59
N GLU A 49 1.91 -6.17 9.82
CA GLU A 49 2.33 -6.61 11.15
C GLU A 49 3.28 -5.61 11.84
N THR A 50 3.85 -4.66 11.10
CA THR A 50 4.78 -3.65 11.58
C THR A 50 4.04 -2.34 11.85
N ASP A 51 4.15 -1.81 13.07
CA ASP A 51 3.56 -0.51 13.41
C ASP A 51 4.38 0.63 12.79
N GLY A 52 3.93 1.13 11.63
CA GLY A 52 4.57 2.23 10.92
C GLY A 52 4.47 3.61 11.59
N LEU A 53 3.71 3.75 12.69
CA LEU A 53 3.64 4.99 13.48
C LEU A 53 4.68 5.05 14.62
N SER A 54 5.38 3.94 14.87
CA SER A 54 6.36 3.80 15.96
C SER A 54 7.80 4.18 15.55
N GLN A 55 7.99 4.92 14.45
CA GLN A 55 9.32 5.35 13.98
C GLN A 55 9.96 6.48 14.77
#